data_AF-A0A967G0U3-F1
#
_entry.id   AF-A0A967G0U3-F1
#
_cell.length_a   1.000
_cell.length_b   1.000
_cell.length_c   1.000
_cell.angle_alpha   90.00
_cell.angle_beta   90.00
_cell.angle_gamma   90.00
#
_symmetry.space_group_name_H-M   'P 1'
#
loop_
_entity.id
_entity.type
_entity.pdbx_description
1 polymer ?
#
loop_
_entity_poly.entity_id
_entity_poly.type
_entity_poly.pdbx_seq_one_letter_code
_entity_poly.pdbx_strand_id
1 'polypeptide(L)'
;AGYWHSLALRSDGSIIAWGRNNCGQATTPDGNNYIAVSAGHSHNLALRSDGSIVAWGLNHYGQAIPPPGDDFVAIAAGSHHSLAIRREPPIEAEMRFTPQALNCKNKGKWVKAHFFLPADLTVEEVDSNSPGYIYSLGIESDYMDVFVGEDGLVRVDMAFDRAAFCDALTDSGSIEITVKGFLTNSQYFYGTDTIKIIDNIFEYLAFLSSQWLGADCSKLDWCQGADIDQDSVVNLYDYATIVEQWMEEE
;
A
#
# COMPACT_ATOMS: atom_id res chain seq x y z
N ALA A 1 12.38 34.06 9.25
CA ALA A 1 12.96 35.28 8.68
C ALA A 1 14.36 34.96 8.15
N GLY A 2 14.86 35.71 7.16
CA GLY A 2 16.25 35.61 6.70
C GLY A 2 17.16 36.56 7.47
N TYR A 3 18.39 36.76 6.99
CA TYR A 3 19.38 37.56 7.73
C TYR A 3 19.10 39.07 7.69
N TRP A 4 18.57 39.58 6.56
CA TRP A 4 18.25 41.01 6.38
C TRP A 4 16.85 41.25 5.80
N HIS A 5 16.01 40.21 5.73
CA HIS A 5 14.65 40.27 5.20
C HIS A 5 13.74 39.33 5.97
N SER A 6 12.45 39.56 5.87
CA SER A 6 11.41 38.75 6.51
C SER A 6 10.43 38.25 5.45
N LEU A 7 9.82 37.10 5.73
CA LEU A 7 8.73 36.51 4.97
C LEU A 7 7.53 36.32 5.90
N ALA A 8 6.33 36.48 5.37
CA ALA A 8 5.13 35.94 6.00
C ALA A 8 4.29 35.20 4.95
N LEU A 9 3.84 34.01 5.33
CA LEU A 9 2.84 33.25 4.60
C LEU A 9 1.45 33.69 5.08
N ARG A 10 0.58 34.08 4.15
CA ARG A 10 -0.79 34.49 4.45
C ARG A 10 -1.72 33.29 4.45
N SER A 11 -2.87 33.42 5.11
CA SER A 11 -3.90 32.36 5.15
C SER A 11 -4.54 32.08 3.79
N ASP A 12 -4.46 33.03 2.87
CA ASP A 12 -4.88 32.85 1.47
C ASP A 12 -3.83 32.10 0.63
N GLY A 13 -2.71 31.67 1.23
CA GLY A 13 -1.63 30.93 0.60
C GLY A 13 -0.66 31.78 -0.22
N SER A 14 -0.77 33.11 -0.18
CA SER A 14 0.20 34.04 -0.79
C SER A 14 1.33 34.42 0.16
N ILE A 15 2.45 34.93 -0.39
CA ILE A 15 3.63 35.31 0.38
C ILE A 15 3.82 36.82 0.32
N ILE A 16 4.16 37.42 1.47
CA ILE A 16 4.67 38.80 1.54
C ILE A 16 6.10 38.79 2.09
N ALA A 17 6.92 39.73 1.63
CA ALA A 17 8.29 39.89 2.10
C ALA A 17 8.64 41.37 2.30
N TRP A 18 9.54 41.64 3.24
CA TRP A 18 10.04 43.00 3.51
C TRP A 18 11.49 42.97 3.99
N GLY A 19 12.19 44.12 3.85
CA GLY A 19 13.60 44.27 4.21
C GLY A 19 14.51 44.40 2.98
N ARG A 20 15.76 43.97 3.11
CA ARG A 20 16.78 44.08 2.05
C ARG A 20 16.36 43.29 0.81
N ASN A 21 16.51 43.91 -0.37
CA ASN A 21 16.08 43.31 -1.64
C ASN A 21 17.15 43.33 -2.76
N ASN A 22 18.43 43.47 -2.41
CA ASN A 22 19.50 43.65 -3.41
C ASN A 22 19.68 42.43 -4.33
N CYS A 23 19.14 41.27 -3.96
CA CYS A 23 19.19 40.02 -4.72
C CYS A 23 17.78 39.54 -5.12
N GLY A 24 16.75 40.37 -4.99
CA GLY A 24 15.36 39.96 -5.22
C GLY A 24 14.75 39.13 -4.08
N GLN A 25 15.42 38.97 -2.93
CA GLN A 25 14.95 38.12 -1.83
C GLN A 25 13.68 38.62 -1.11
N ALA A 26 13.29 39.89 -1.32
CA ALA A 26 12.02 40.45 -0.90
C ALA A 26 11.03 40.66 -2.06
N THR A 27 11.37 40.21 -3.28
CA THR A 27 10.45 40.13 -4.42
C THR A 27 9.83 38.73 -4.43
N THR A 28 8.64 38.58 -3.86
CA THR A 28 7.96 37.28 -3.73
C THR A 28 7.47 36.76 -5.08
N PRO A 29 7.42 35.42 -5.26
CA PRO A 29 6.77 34.84 -6.43
C PRO A 29 5.25 35.06 -6.36
N ASP A 30 4.63 35.18 -7.53
CA ASP A 30 3.17 35.22 -7.65
C ASP A 30 2.56 33.85 -7.32
N GLY A 31 1.36 33.88 -6.73
CA GLY A 31 0.60 32.68 -6.40
C GLY A 31 0.00 32.73 -5.01
N ASN A 32 -0.89 31.78 -4.75
CA ASN A 32 -1.65 31.66 -3.51
C ASN A 32 -1.84 30.20 -3.06
N ASN A 33 -0.99 29.30 -3.55
CA ASN A 33 -1.02 27.87 -3.23
C ASN A 33 0.17 27.45 -2.36
N TYR A 34 0.79 28.38 -1.64
CA TYR A 34 1.93 28.08 -0.76
C TYR A 34 1.44 27.62 0.61
N ILE A 35 2.09 26.59 1.15
CA ILE A 35 1.77 25.99 2.46
C ILE A 35 2.90 26.12 3.48
N ALA A 36 4.12 26.38 3.03
CA ALA A 36 5.26 26.67 3.91
C ALA A 36 6.27 27.59 3.22
N VAL A 37 7.02 28.35 4.02
CA VAL A 37 8.12 29.21 3.56
C VAL A 37 9.33 29.05 4.48
N SER A 38 10.53 29.13 3.91
CA SER A 38 11.78 29.16 4.66
C SER A 38 12.75 30.17 4.05
N ALA A 39 13.38 30.98 4.88
CA ALA A 39 14.28 32.03 4.44
C ALA A 39 15.72 31.73 4.89
N GLY A 40 16.65 31.74 3.94
CA GLY A 40 18.09 31.67 4.19
C GLY A 40 18.73 33.05 4.39
N HIS A 41 20.05 33.17 4.15
CA HIS A 41 20.73 34.47 4.30
C HIS A 41 20.17 35.51 3.32
N SER A 42 20.07 35.15 2.03
CA SER A 42 19.60 36.05 0.98
C SER A 42 18.82 35.32 -0.11
N HIS A 43 18.30 34.13 0.19
CA HIS A 43 17.42 33.34 -0.67
C HIS A 43 16.26 32.78 0.15
N ASN A 44 15.26 32.27 -0.54
CA ASN A 44 14.05 31.73 0.06
C ASN A 44 13.62 30.46 -0.66
N LEU A 45 12.85 29.64 0.07
CA LEU A 45 12.11 28.49 -0.40
C LEU A 45 10.64 28.68 -0.04
N ALA A 46 9.75 28.24 -0.92
CA ALA A 46 8.32 28.09 -0.64
C ALA A 46 7.86 26.73 -1.14
N LEU A 47 7.13 26.01 -0.30
CA LEU A 47 6.49 24.74 -0.63
C LEU A 47 5.06 25.02 -1.06
N ARG A 48 4.66 24.49 -2.21
CA ARG A 48 3.28 24.55 -2.71
C ARG A 48 2.45 23.38 -2.19
N SER A 49 1.13 23.54 -2.22
CA SER A 49 0.16 22.52 -1.84
C SER A 49 0.20 21.27 -2.73
N ASP A 50 0.71 21.41 -3.96
CA ASP A 50 0.96 20.30 -4.88
C ASP A 50 2.27 19.55 -4.56
N GLY A 51 3.05 20.00 -3.57
CA GLY A 51 4.32 19.41 -3.16
C GLY A 51 5.53 19.89 -3.96
N SER A 52 5.37 20.79 -4.92
CA SER A 52 6.50 21.40 -5.65
C SER A 52 7.14 22.57 -4.88
N ILE A 53 8.40 22.88 -5.17
CA ILE A 53 9.16 23.93 -4.48
C ILE A 53 9.46 25.09 -5.43
N VAL A 54 9.25 26.32 -4.95
CA VAL A 54 9.74 27.55 -5.58
C VAL A 54 10.86 28.12 -4.74
N ALA A 55 11.95 28.53 -5.37
CA ALA A 55 13.03 29.25 -4.72
C ALA A 55 13.34 30.56 -5.44
N TRP A 56 13.74 31.59 -4.68
CA TRP A 56 14.09 32.89 -5.23
C TRP A 56 15.10 33.62 -4.35
N GLY A 57 15.71 34.69 -4.89
CA GLY A 57 16.76 35.47 -4.24
C GLY A 57 18.16 35.15 -4.77
N LEU A 58 19.17 35.30 -3.91
CA LEU A 58 20.57 35.03 -4.23
C LEU A 58 20.79 33.56 -4.62
N ASN A 59 21.44 33.32 -5.75
CA ASN A 59 21.64 31.96 -6.29
C ASN A 59 23.08 31.65 -6.70
N HIS A 60 24.08 32.32 -6.12
CA HIS A 60 25.49 32.16 -6.54
C HIS A 60 26.05 30.74 -6.35
N TYR A 61 25.47 29.96 -5.45
CA TYR A 61 25.86 28.58 -5.14
C TYR A 61 24.79 27.56 -5.55
N GLY A 62 23.78 27.96 -6.32
CA GLY A 62 22.65 27.09 -6.66
C GLY A 62 21.62 26.91 -5.53
N GLN A 63 21.72 27.68 -4.43
CA GLN A 63 20.83 27.54 -3.27
C GLN A 63 19.35 27.89 -3.54
N ALA A 64 19.08 28.56 -4.66
CA ALA A 64 17.73 28.85 -5.16
C ALA A 64 17.40 28.03 -6.42
N ILE A 65 17.97 26.84 -6.56
CA ILE A 65 17.62 25.85 -7.59
C ILE A 65 17.07 24.61 -6.86
N PRO A 66 15.74 24.51 -6.66
CA PRO A 66 15.17 23.32 -6.05
C PRO A 66 15.30 22.12 -6.99
N PRO A 67 15.42 20.89 -6.45
CA PRO A 67 15.28 19.68 -7.25
C PRO A 67 13.91 19.63 -7.94
N PRO A 68 13.81 19.02 -9.14
CA PRO A 68 12.52 18.83 -9.80
C PRO A 68 11.65 17.85 -9.00
N GLY A 69 10.34 18.02 -9.09
CA GLY A 69 9.36 17.14 -8.44
C GLY A 69 8.28 17.92 -7.69
N ASP A 70 7.27 17.18 -7.28
CA ASP A 70 6.07 17.61 -6.58
C ASP A 70 5.75 16.68 -5.39
N ASP A 71 6.74 15.92 -4.93
CA ASP A 71 6.64 14.97 -3.84
C ASP A 71 7.21 15.51 -2.52
N PHE A 72 7.47 16.81 -2.40
CA PHE A 72 8.07 17.38 -1.19
C PHE A 72 7.04 17.68 -0.10
N VAL A 73 7.41 17.41 1.15
CA VAL A 73 6.56 17.62 2.34
C VAL A 73 7.13 18.63 3.32
N ALA A 74 8.42 18.94 3.22
CA ALA A 74 9.06 19.94 4.08
C ALA A 74 10.24 20.61 3.37
N ILE A 75 10.55 21.84 3.80
CA ILE A 75 11.64 22.66 3.30
C ILE A 75 12.40 23.33 4.45
N ALA A 76 13.71 23.50 4.30
CA ALA A 76 14.54 24.28 5.20
C ALA A 76 15.63 25.03 4.43
N ALA A 77 15.96 26.25 4.85
CA ALA A 77 16.96 27.09 4.21
C ALA A 77 18.03 27.49 5.24
N GLY A 78 19.28 27.18 4.94
CA GLY A 78 20.45 27.65 5.69
C GLY A 78 21.02 28.94 5.12
N SER A 79 22.22 29.34 5.54
CA SER A 79 22.85 30.57 5.03
C SER A 79 23.09 30.55 3.52
N HIS A 80 23.58 29.43 2.99
CA HIS A 80 23.96 29.27 1.58
C HIS A 80 23.56 27.91 1.00
N HIS A 81 22.67 27.18 1.67
CA HIS A 81 22.17 25.88 1.25
C HIS A 81 20.67 25.76 1.51
N SER A 82 20.08 24.74 0.89
CA SER A 82 18.65 24.44 0.94
C SER A 82 18.47 22.93 1.12
N LEU A 83 17.46 22.56 1.89
CA LEU A 83 17.07 21.18 2.19
C LEU A 83 15.58 21.03 1.89
N ALA A 84 15.20 19.86 1.41
CA ALA A 84 13.82 19.46 1.25
C ALA A 84 13.68 17.98 1.59
N ILE A 85 12.54 17.61 2.17
CA ILE A 85 12.18 16.22 2.44
C ILE A 85 11.08 15.82 1.48
N ARG A 86 11.28 14.69 0.80
CA ARG A 86 10.28 14.05 -0.05
C ARG A 86 9.39 13.13 0.78
N ARG A 87 8.13 12.99 0.35
CA ARG A 87 7.30 11.85 0.72
C ARG A 87 7.89 10.64 0.03
N GLU A 88 8.31 9.66 0.79
CA GLU A 88 8.57 8.34 0.21
C GLU A 88 7.23 7.73 -0.19
N PRO A 89 7.04 7.37 -1.47
CA PRO A 89 5.82 6.70 -1.89
C PRO A 89 5.73 5.35 -1.16
N PRO A 90 4.52 4.92 -0.78
CA PRO A 90 4.34 3.59 -0.21
C PRO A 90 4.77 2.52 -1.22
N ILE A 91 5.28 1.40 -0.72
CA ILE A 91 5.83 0.34 -1.55
C ILE A 91 4.68 -0.47 -2.14
N GLU A 92 4.54 -0.47 -3.46
CA GLU A 92 3.59 -1.36 -4.13
C GLU A 92 4.23 -2.74 -4.27
N ALA A 93 3.50 -3.76 -3.83
CA ALA A 93 3.90 -5.15 -3.90
C ALA A 93 2.88 -5.93 -4.72
N GLU A 94 3.35 -6.93 -5.46
CA GLU A 94 2.44 -7.91 -6.03
C GLU A 94 1.76 -8.67 -4.89
N MET A 95 0.44 -8.84 -4.99
CA MET A 95 -0.36 -9.51 -3.98
C MET A 95 -1.39 -10.42 -4.63
N ARG A 96 -1.65 -11.58 -4.00
CA ARG A 96 -2.71 -12.51 -4.40
C ARG A 96 -3.51 -12.99 -3.19
N PHE A 97 -4.83 -13.04 -3.32
CA PHE A 97 -5.68 -13.70 -2.34
C PHE A 97 -5.76 -15.21 -2.57
N THR A 98 -5.78 -15.97 -1.48
CA THR A 98 -6.23 -17.36 -1.47
C THR A 98 -7.30 -17.55 -0.39
N PRO A 99 -8.48 -18.12 -0.75
CA PRO A 99 -8.95 -18.35 -2.11
C PRO A 99 -9.29 -17.04 -2.86
N GLN A 100 -9.21 -17.04 -4.20
CA GLN A 100 -9.60 -15.89 -5.05
C GLN A 100 -11.12 -15.68 -5.18
N ALA A 101 -11.91 -16.63 -4.67
CA ALA A 101 -13.35 -16.48 -4.54
C ALA A 101 -13.79 -16.91 -3.15
N LEU A 102 -14.89 -16.32 -2.68
CA LEU A 102 -15.52 -16.65 -1.41
C LEU A 102 -16.96 -17.08 -1.62
N ASN A 103 -17.33 -18.16 -0.94
CA ASN A 103 -18.72 -18.50 -0.67
C ASN A 103 -18.98 -18.32 0.83
N CYS A 104 -19.81 -17.34 1.21
CA CYS A 104 -20.01 -16.97 2.60
C CYS A 104 -20.83 -17.97 3.43
N LYS A 105 -21.34 -19.04 2.80
CA LYS A 105 -21.99 -20.17 3.49
C LYS A 105 -21.01 -21.31 3.79
N ASN A 106 -19.78 -21.24 3.29
CA ASN A 106 -18.76 -22.24 3.52
C ASN A 106 -18.02 -22.03 4.85
N LYS A 107 -17.47 -23.10 5.43
CA LYS A 107 -16.80 -23.10 6.75
C LYS A 107 -15.30 -22.76 6.70
N GLY A 108 -14.75 -22.41 5.53
CA GLY A 108 -13.37 -21.94 5.44
C GLY A 108 -13.12 -20.82 6.44
N LYS A 109 -11.98 -20.89 7.15
CA LYS A 109 -11.73 -19.96 8.25
C LYS A 109 -11.09 -18.66 7.77
N TRP A 110 -10.20 -18.75 6.78
CA TRP A 110 -9.30 -17.66 6.44
C TRP A 110 -9.44 -17.21 4.99
N VAL A 111 -9.12 -15.95 4.78
CA VAL A 111 -8.77 -15.37 3.49
C VAL A 111 -7.34 -14.88 3.64
N LYS A 112 -6.39 -15.46 2.91
CA LYS A 112 -4.97 -15.10 3.02
C LYS A 112 -4.57 -14.15 1.89
N ALA A 113 -3.87 -13.08 2.22
CA ALA A 113 -3.21 -12.21 1.26
C ALA A 113 -1.72 -12.56 1.25
N HIS A 114 -1.22 -13.01 0.10
CA HIS A 114 0.19 -13.34 -0.13
C HIS A 114 0.86 -12.18 -0.84
N PHE A 115 1.85 -11.58 -0.20
CA PHE A 115 2.63 -10.47 -0.75
C PHE A 115 3.99 -10.93 -1.25
N PHE A 116 4.35 -10.39 -2.41
CA PHE A 116 5.61 -10.59 -3.08
C PHE A 116 6.35 -9.24 -3.06
N LEU A 117 7.18 -9.04 -2.05
CA LEU A 117 7.87 -7.77 -1.84
C LEU A 117 9.05 -7.61 -2.83
N PRO A 118 9.37 -6.37 -3.22
CA PRO A 118 10.51 -6.09 -4.09
C PRO A 118 11.85 -6.48 -3.42
N ALA A 119 12.87 -6.72 -4.26
CA ALA A 119 14.16 -7.31 -3.85
C ALA A 119 15.04 -6.41 -2.95
N ASP A 120 14.66 -5.16 -2.77
CA ASP A 120 15.34 -4.18 -1.93
C ASP A 120 14.90 -4.24 -0.45
N LEU A 121 13.84 -4.98 -0.14
CA LEU A 121 13.37 -5.17 1.24
C LEU A 121 13.93 -6.45 1.87
N THR A 122 14.17 -6.36 3.17
CA THR A 122 14.58 -7.46 4.05
C THR A 122 13.47 -7.81 5.05
N VAL A 123 13.52 -9.02 5.62
CA VAL A 123 12.55 -9.47 6.63
C VAL A 123 12.51 -8.55 7.86
N GLU A 124 13.64 -7.97 8.24
CA GLU A 124 13.74 -7.07 9.41
C GLU A 124 13.08 -5.70 9.18
N GLU A 125 12.86 -5.32 7.93
CA GLU A 125 12.21 -4.06 7.57
C GLU A 125 10.68 -4.16 7.65
N VAL A 126 10.13 -5.37 7.60
CA VAL A 126 8.69 -5.62 7.75
C VAL A 126 8.32 -5.64 9.23
N ASP A 127 7.36 -4.79 9.63
CA ASP A 127 6.84 -4.78 11.00
C ASP A 127 5.77 -5.86 11.18
N SER A 128 6.19 -7.05 11.58
CA SER A 128 5.31 -8.19 11.87
C SER A 128 4.52 -8.08 13.18
N ASN A 129 4.76 -7.04 13.99
CA ASN A 129 3.97 -6.81 15.22
C ASN A 129 2.71 -5.96 14.96
N SER A 130 2.67 -5.26 13.82
CA SER A 130 1.51 -4.49 13.39
C SER A 130 0.66 -5.34 12.45
N PRO A 131 -0.65 -5.52 12.70
CA PRO A 131 -1.49 -6.30 11.81
C PRO A 131 -1.59 -5.63 10.44
N GLY A 132 -1.82 -6.43 9.42
CA GLY A 132 -2.25 -5.94 8.11
C GLY A 132 -3.67 -5.38 8.18
N TYR A 133 -3.98 -4.44 7.29
CA TYR A 133 -5.28 -3.75 7.28
C TYR A 133 -5.89 -3.65 5.90
N ILE A 134 -7.20 -3.86 5.85
CA ILE A 134 -8.08 -3.52 4.73
C ILE A 134 -8.94 -2.32 5.15
N TYR A 135 -8.44 -1.12 4.87
CA TYR A 135 -9.07 0.12 5.33
C TYR A 135 -10.47 0.35 4.77
N SER A 136 -10.73 -0.09 3.53
CA SER A 136 -12.04 0.06 2.89
C SER A 136 -13.13 -0.76 3.57
N LEU A 137 -12.75 -1.84 4.27
CA LEU A 137 -13.67 -2.76 4.94
C LEU A 137 -13.56 -2.69 6.48
N GLY A 138 -12.53 -2.03 7.01
CA GLY A 138 -12.27 -1.98 8.45
C GLY A 138 -11.85 -3.34 9.04
N ILE A 139 -11.17 -4.17 8.25
CA ILE A 139 -10.76 -5.52 8.64
C ILE A 139 -9.25 -5.52 8.95
N GLU A 140 -8.90 -6.16 10.07
CA GLU A 140 -7.52 -6.41 10.53
C GLU A 140 -7.14 -7.86 10.24
N SER A 141 -5.86 -8.11 9.97
CA SER A 141 -5.34 -9.48 9.89
C SER A 141 -5.24 -10.07 11.31
N ASP A 142 -5.72 -11.29 11.48
CA ASP A 142 -5.59 -12.04 12.73
C ASP A 142 -4.18 -12.63 12.89
N TYR A 143 -3.51 -12.86 11.76
CA TYR A 143 -2.20 -13.48 11.71
C TYR A 143 -1.38 -12.89 10.56
N MET A 144 -0.09 -12.71 10.78
CA MET A 144 0.88 -12.28 9.78
C MET A 144 2.15 -13.11 9.93
N ASP A 145 2.64 -13.65 8.82
CA ASP A 145 3.91 -14.36 8.72
C ASP A 145 4.83 -13.65 7.73
N VAL A 146 6.13 -13.63 8.03
CA VAL A 146 7.15 -12.98 7.19
C VAL A 146 8.31 -13.94 7.02
N PHE A 147 8.61 -14.27 5.77
CA PHE A 147 9.64 -15.25 5.45
C PHE A 147 10.36 -14.88 4.16
N VAL A 148 11.46 -15.58 3.89
CA VAL A 148 12.20 -15.48 2.62
C VAL A 148 11.80 -16.68 1.77
N GLY A 149 11.26 -16.42 0.58
CA GLY A 149 10.94 -17.46 -0.41
C GLY A 149 12.19 -18.15 -0.95
N GLU A 150 12.00 -19.26 -1.66
CA GLU A 150 13.12 -19.98 -2.31
C GLU A 150 13.87 -19.15 -3.35
N ASP A 151 13.21 -18.14 -3.90
CA ASP A 151 13.78 -17.15 -4.82
C ASP A 151 14.60 -16.05 -4.13
N GLY A 152 14.69 -16.08 -2.80
CA GLY A 152 15.42 -15.11 -1.99
C GLY A 152 14.67 -13.80 -1.77
N LEU A 153 13.42 -13.68 -2.22
CA LEU A 153 12.59 -12.49 -2.01
C LEU A 153 11.79 -12.60 -0.71
N VAL A 154 11.52 -11.45 -0.10
CA VAL A 154 10.66 -11.41 1.09
C VAL A 154 9.21 -11.66 0.70
N ARG A 155 8.55 -12.50 1.49
CA ARG A 155 7.12 -12.80 1.41
C ARG A 155 6.44 -12.42 2.70
N VAL A 156 5.21 -11.95 2.57
CA VAL A 156 4.34 -11.68 3.72
C VAL A 156 3.00 -12.34 3.49
N ASP A 157 2.60 -13.21 4.40
CA ASP A 157 1.29 -13.85 4.40
C ASP A 157 0.45 -13.25 5.52
N MET A 158 -0.69 -12.67 5.16
CA MET A 158 -1.65 -12.11 6.13
C MET A 158 -2.95 -12.89 6.07
N ALA A 159 -3.42 -13.44 7.19
CA ALA A 159 -4.71 -14.13 7.26
C ALA A 159 -5.77 -13.22 7.88
N PHE A 160 -6.91 -13.13 7.21
CA PHE A 160 -8.07 -12.37 7.64
C PHE A 160 -9.26 -13.29 7.88
N ASP A 161 -10.06 -13.02 8.91
CA ASP A 161 -11.27 -13.80 9.19
C ASP A 161 -12.25 -13.73 8.01
N ARG A 162 -12.61 -14.90 7.47
CA ARG A 162 -13.60 -15.00 6.39
C ARG A 162 -14.94 -14.42 6.80
N ALA A 163 -15.34 -14.58 8.06
CA ALA A 163 -16.61 -14.03 8.54
C ALA A 163 -16.62 -12.50 8.43
N ALA A 164 -15.52 -11.84 8.77
CA ALA A 164 -15.38 -10.39 8.63
C ALA A 164 -15.49 -9.93 7.15
N PHE A 165 -14.89 -10.69 6.22
CA PHE A 165 -15.06 -10.46 4.78
C PHE A 165 -16.52 -10.61 4.35
N CYS A 166 -17.19 -11.67 4.80
CA CYS A 166 -18.57 -11.97 4.44
C CYS A 166 -19.59 -11.00 5.04
N ASP A 167 -19.31 -10.45 6.21
CA ASP A 167 -20.13 -9.40 6.82
C ASP A 167 -19.94 -8.06 6.10
N ALA A 168 -18.73 -7.77 5.62
CA ALA A 168 -18.40 -6.53 4.92
C ALA A 168 -18.81 -6.51 3.44
N LEU A 169 -18.82 -7.68 2.78
CA LEU A 169 -19.09 -7.82 1.35
C LEU A 169 -20.47 -8.42 1.13
N THR A 170 -21.49 -7.56 0.98
CA THR A 170 -22.90 -7.99 0.93
C THR A 170 -23.43 -8.31 -0.46
N ASP A 171 -22.74 -7.88 -1.52
CA ASP A 171 -23.19 -8.03 -2.90
C ASP A 171 -22.35 -9.06 -3.66
N SER A 172 -23.02 -9.98 -4.38
CA SER A 172 -22.37 -10.93 -5.28
C SER A 172 -21.64 -10.19 -6.40
N GLY A 173 -20.35 -10.48 -6.63
CA GLY A 173 -19.56 -9.78 -7.64
C GLY A 173 -18.05 -9.91 -7.42
N SER A 174 -17.29 -9.20 -8.25
CA SER A 174 -15.84 -9.06 -8.10
C SER A 174 -15.53 -7.72 -7.44
N ILE A 175 -14.72 -7.75 -6.39
CA ILE A 175 -14.38 -6.57 -5.59
C ILE A 175 -12.86 -6.48 -5.54
N GLU A 176 -12.34 -5.33 -5.97
CA GLU A 176 -10.93 -4.99 -5.84
C GLU A 176 -10.67 -4.54 -4.40
N ILE A 177 -9.70 -5.18 -3.75
CA ILE A 177 -9.34 -4.95 -2.35
C ILE A 177 -7.87 -4.59 -2.27
N THR A 178 -7.58 -3.50 -1.57
CA THR A 178 -6.22 -3.11 -1.20
C THR A 178 -5.95 -3.52 0.23
N VAL A 179 -4.89 -4.31 0.44
CA VAL A 179 -4.36 -4.68 1.75
C VAL A 179 -3.09 -3.89 2.00
N LYS A 180 -2.89 -3.43 3.23
CA LYS A 180 -1.67 -2.74 3.66
C LYS A 180 -0.97 -3.50 4.77
N GLY A 181 0.35 -3.55 4.71
CA GLY A 181 1.23 -3.95 5.82
C GLY A 181 2.23 -2.85 6.13
N PHE A 182 2.84 -2.92 7.32
CA PHE A 182 3.70 -1.85 7.81
C PHE A 182 5.18 -2.23 7.78
N LEU A 183 6.02 -1.19 7.68
CA LEU A 183 7.46 -1.29 7.80
C LEU A 183 7.91 -0.64 9.11
N THR A 184 9.05 -1.08 9.63
CA THR A 184 9.61 -0.60 10.91
C THR A 184 9.97 0.89 10.91
N ASN A 185 10.17 1.49 9.73
CA ASN A 185 10.43 2.92 9.54
C ASN A 185 9.16 3.79 9.49
N SER A 186 8.00 3.26 9.94
CA SER A 186 6.69 3.93 9.87
C SER A 186 6.15 4.18 8.46
N GLN A 187 6.69 3.50 7.46
CA GLN A 187 6.07 3.39 6.14
C GLN A 187 5.14 2.18 6.06
N TYR A 188 4.52 2.01 4.89
CA TYR A 188 3.71 0.85 4.59
C TYR A 188 3.96 0.37 3.17
N PHE A 189 3.78 -0.93 2.97
CA PHE A 189 3.60 -1.52 1.65
C PHE A 189 2.12 -1.82 1.44
N TYR A 190 1.70 -1.90 0.19
CA TYR A 190 0.34 -2.26 -0.17
C TYR A 190 0.31 -3.14 -1.41
N GLY A 191 -0.76 -3.89 -1.52
CA GLY A 191 -1.03 -4.77 -2.64
C GLY A 191 -2.52 -4.75 -2.91
N THR A 192 -2.87 -4.90 -4.18
CA THR A 192 -4.27 -4.88 -4.62
C THR A 192 -4.55 -6.15 -5.40
N ASP A 193 -5.65 -6.80 -5.07
CA ASP A 193 -6.13 -7.97 -5.78
C ASP A 193 -7.66 -8.03 -5.75
N THR A 194 -8.25 -8.79 -6.66
CA THR A 194 -9.71 -8.92 -6.77
C THR A 194 -10.18 -10.22 -6.14
N ILE A 195 -11.18 -10.13 -5.26
CA ILE A 195 -11.89 -11.29 -4.72
C ILE A 195 -13.29 -11.40 -5.33
N LYS A 196 -13.72 -12.62 -5.65
CA LYS A 196 -15.05 -12.87 -6.22
C LYS A 196 -15.99 -13.50 -5.19
N ILE A 197 -17.13 -12.87 -4.93
CA ILE A 197 -18.18 -13.44 -4.08
C ILE A 197 -19.13 -14.29 -4.93
N ILE A 198 -19.24 -15.58 -4.59
CA ILE A 198 -20.06 -16.57 -5.31
C ILE A 198 -20.95 -17.31 -4.31
N ASP A 199 -22.22 -16.92 -4.23
CA ASP A 199 -23.19 -17.54 -3.30
C ASP A 199 -23.65 -18.92 -3.73
N ASN A 200 -23.69 -19.18 -5.05
CA ASN A 200 -24.08 -20.46 -5.60
C ASN A 200 -22.94 -21.46 -5.42
N ILE A 201 -23.16 -22.48 -4.60
CA ILE A 201 -22.15 -23.51 -4.29
C ILE A 201 -21.65 -24.25 -5.54
N PHE A 202 -22.48 -24.45 -6.57
CA PHE A 202 -22.05 -25.11 -7.81
C PHE A 202 -21.13 -24.23 -8.64
N GLU A 203 -21.45 -22.93 -8.76
CA GLU A 203 -20.58 -21.97 -9.43
C GLU A 203 -19.28 -21.75 -8.67
N TYR A 204 -19.35 -21.79 -7.34
CA TYR A 204 -18.18 -21.67 -6.48
C TYR A 204 -17.22 -22.86 -6.67
N LEU A 205 -17.74 -24.08 -6.61
CA LEU A 205 -16.96 -25.29 -6.87
C LEU A 205 -16.40 -25.33 -8.30
N ALA A 206 -17.18 -24.88 -9.28
CA ALA A 206 -16.70 -24.74 -10.65
C ALA A 206 -15.55 -23.73 -10.75
N PHE A 207 -15.66 -22.58 -10.08
CA PHE A 207 -14.59 -21.58 -10.02
C PHE A 207 -13.33 -22.16 -9.38
N LEU A 208 -13.44 -22.81 -8.22
CA LEU A 208 -12.31 -23.48 -7.58
C LEU A 208 -11.66 -24.48 -8.54
N SER A 209 -12.45 -25.38 -9.15
CA SER A 209 -11.91 -26.34 -10.12
C SER A 209 -11.21 -25.70 -11.33
N SER A 210 -11.64 -24.50 -11.75
CA SER A 210 -11.04 -23.77 -12.88
C SER A 210 -9.70 -23.12 -12.53
N GLN A 211 -9.51 -22.68 -11.29
CA GLN A 211 -8.21 -22.23 -10.78
C GLN A 211 -7.21 -23.41 -10.71
N TRP A 212 -7.72 -24.62 -10.49
CA TRP A 212 -6.94 -25.86 -10.39
C TRP A 212 -6.59 -26.54 -11.72
N LEU A 213 -7.32 -26.31 -12.82
CA LEU A 213 -7.09 -26.99 -14.11
C LEU A 213 -5.76 -26.64 -14.82
N GLY A 214 -4.86 -25.91 -14.16
CA GLY A 214 -3.43 -25.79 -14.51
C GLY A 214 -2.50 -26.80 -13.79
N ALA A 215 -2.99 -27.54 -12.79
CA ALA A 215 -2.24 -28.52 -12.00
C ALA A 215 -2.44 -29.96 -12.51
N ASP A 216 -1.36 -30.73 -12.56
CA ASP A 216 -1.29 -32.09 -13.13
C ASP A 216 -2.01 -33.14 -12.25
N CYS A 217 -3.30 -33.39 -12.52
CA CYS A 217 -4.15 -34.39 -11.84
C CYS A 217 -3.61 -35.84 -11.92
N SER A 218 -2.56 -36.14 -12.72
CA SER A 218 -2.02 -37.49 -12.85
C SER A 218 -1.21 -37.96 -11.63
N LYS A 219 -0.92 -37.07 -10.67
CA LYS A 219 -0.10 -37.32 -9.48
C LYS A 219 -0.88 -37.49 -8.17
N LEU A 220 -2.21 -37.46 -8.22
CA LEU A 220 -3.07 -37.50 -7.03
C LEU A 220 -4.08 -38.67 -7.13
N ASP A 221 -3.99 -39.62 -6.18
CA ASP A 221 -4.78 -40.87 -6.17
C ASP A 221 -6.31 -40.64 -6.16
N TRP A 222 -6.79 -39.50 -5.66
CA TRP A 222 -8.22 -39.17 -5.63
C TRP A 222 -8.75 -38.58 -6.95
N CYS A 223 -7.89 -38.08 -7.86
CA CYS A 223 -8.30 -37.69 -9.23
C CYS A 223 -8.62 -38.92 -10.09
N GLN A 224 -7.93 -40.06 -9.85
CA GLN A 224 -8.08 -41.27 -10.67
C GLN A 224 -9.08 -42.28 -10.10
N GLY A 225 -9.52 -42.09 -8.86
CA GLY A 225 -10.29 -43.11 -8.14
C GLY A 225 -11.15 -42.54 -7.03
N ALA A 226 -11.88 -41.46 -7.27
CA ALA A 226 -12.99 -41.09 -6.41
C ALA A 226 -14.13 -42.12 -6.56
N ASP A 227 -13.92 -43.32 -6.01
CA ASP A 227 -15.01 -44.08 -5.40
C ASP A 227 -15.46 -43.25 -4.19
N ILE A 228 -16.28 -42.24 -4.49
CA ILE A 228 -17.04 -41.52 -3.49
C ILE A 228 -18.04 -42.54 -2.98
N ASP A 229 -17.70 -43.18 -1.86
CA ASP A 229 -18.56 -44.16 -1.21
C ASP A 229 -19.93 -43.51 -0.97
N GLN A 230 -20.95 -44.00 -1.66
CA GLN A 230 -22.29 -43.40 -1.74
C GLN A 230 -22.98 -43.28 -0.37
N ASP A 231 -22.40 -43.90 0.67
CA ASP A 231 -22.89 -43.90 2.04
C ASP A 231 -22.31 -42.79 2.94
N SER A 232 -21.33 -42.00 2.46
CA SER A 232 -20.87 -40.79 3.15
C SER A 232 -21.35 -39.55 2.40
N VAL A 233 -22.49 -38.99 2.81
CA VAL A 233 -22.96 -37.69 2.31
C VAL A 233 -21.99 -36.62 2.83
N VAL A 234 -20.86 -36.43 2.15
CA VAL A 234 -20.06 -35.21 2.29
C VAL A 234 -20.93 -34.11 1.68
N ASN A 235 -21.48 -33.23 2.51
CA ASN A 235 -22.18 -32.07 2.00
C ASN A 235 -21.21 -31.28 1.10
N LEU A 236 -21.67 -30.73 -0.02
CA LEU A 236 -20.86 -29.96 -0.96
C LEU A 236 -20.04 -28.85 -0.27
N TYR A 237 -20.53 -28.32 0.86
CA TYR A 237 -19.80 -27.39 1.71
C TYR A 237 -18.59 -28.03 2.43
N ASP A 238 -18.73 -29.24 2.95
CA ASP A 238 -17.60 -29.93 3.59
C ASP A 238 -16.54 -30.29 2.53
N TYR A 239 -16.95 -30.63 1.29
CA TYR A 239 -16.03 -30.81 0.16
C TYR A 239 -15.30 -29.52 -0.22
N ALA A 240 -16.02 -28.39 -0.34
CA ALA A 240 -15.41 -27.09 -0.61
C ALA A 240 -14.40 -26.67 0.47
N THR A 241 -14.70 -26.96 1.74
CA THR A 241 -13.79 -26.70 2.87
C THR A 241 -12.49 -27.49 2.75
N ILE A 242 -12.55 -28.77 2.35
CA ILE A 242 -11.36 -29.59 2.14
C ILE A 242 -10.51 -29.02 1.00
N VAL A 243 -11.11 -28.67 -0.13
CA VAL A 243 -10.38 -28.08 -1.28
C VAL A 243 -9.71 -26.76 -0.89
N GLU A 244 -10.38 -25.92 -0.09
CA GLU A 244 -9.79 -24.69 0.46
C GLU A 244 -8.60 -24.97 1.37
N GLN A 245 -8.73 -25.90 2.33
CA GLN A 245 -7.62 -26.27 3.23
C GLN A 245 -6.39 -26.77 2.47
N TRP A 246 -6.58 -27.54 1.40
CA TRP A 246 -5.47 -27.98 0.55
C TRP A 246 -4.82 -26.83 -0.21
N MET A 247 -5.59 -25.89 -0.78
CA MET A 247 -5.03 -24.68 -1.41
C MET A 247 -4.25 -23.80 -0.43
N GLU A 248 -4.55 -23.89 0.87
CA GLU A 248 -3.85 -23.15 1.92
C GLU A 248 -2.51 -23.78 2.33
N GLU A 249 -2.24 -25.03 1.95
CA GLU A 249 -1.05 -25.82 2.32
C GLU A 249 0.03 -25.89 1.21
N GLU A 250 -0.31 -25.56 -0.05
CA GLU A 250 0.63 -25.45 -1.19
C GLU A 250 1.12 -24.01 -1.41
#